data_AF-A0A9E6JUS7-F1
#
_entry.id   AF-A0A9E6JUS7-F1
#
_cell.length_a   1.000
_cell.length_b   1.000
_cell.length_c   1.000
_cell.angle_alpha   90.00
_cell.angle_beta   90.00
_cell.angle_gamma   90.00
#
_symmetry.space_group_name_H-M   'P 1'
#
loop_
_entity.id
_entity.type
_entity.pdbx_description
1 polymer ?
#
loop_
_entity_poly.entity_id
_entity_poly.type
_entity_poly.pdbx_seq_one_letter_code
_entity_poly.pdbx_strand_id
1 'polypeptide(L)'
;MNGKKTILSALLIVLTFVFVTGCGQSAEQKTLQAEINASIKQIDEQLLSLKQTEKGLSADQAAFEAIQKRVGKSDSLLNAQVQEHAGLVKEYKKGTEELTTVFNTLSPLPDKLKESWKFSMSLMKEDYEKAKEKVDQVAANAEVLVEKHDAIKEKLSKYQQAQSEAAPAAQQ
;
A
#
# COMPACT_ATOMS: atom_id res chain seq x y z
N MET A 1 -10.04 55.51 -1.46
CA MET A 1 -10.44 54.09 -1.30
C MET A 1 -10.77 53.54 -2.68
N ASN A 2 -9.81 52.90 -3.36
CA ASN A 2 -10.05 52.29 -4.66
C ASN A 2 -10.11 50.77 -4.47
N GLY A 3 -11.33 50.24 -4.42
CA GLY A 3 -11.62 48.83 -4.24
C GLY A 3 -12.27 48.22 -5.48
N LYS A 4 -11.57 47.23 -6.04
CA LYS A 4 -12.10 45.96 -6.58
C LYS A 4 -13.13 46.04 -7.73
N LYS A 5 -12.66 45.74 -8.93
CA LYS A 5 -13.31 45.11 -10.12
C LYS A 5 -12.27 45.29 -11.25
N THR A 6 -11.67 44.30 -11.90
CA THR A 6 -12.21 43.04 -12.42
C THR A 6 -10.99 42.17 -12.80
N ILE A 7 -10.73 41.08 -12.06
CA ILE A 7 -9.76 40.05 -12.47
C ILE A 7 -10.59 38.89 -13.02
N LEU A 8 -11.03 39.03 -14.27
CA LEU A 8 -11.81 38.00 -14.95
C LEU A 8 -11.52 38.04 -16.46
N SER A 9 -10.25 37.97 -16.84
CA SER A 9 -9.86 37.88 -18.26
C SER A 9 -8.62 37.00 -18.52
N ALA A 10 -8.20 36.20 -17.54
CA ALA A 10 -7.06 35.29 -17.68
C ALA A 10 -7.47 33.80 -17.75
N LEU A 11 -8.69 33.49 -18.21
CA LEU A 11 -9.19 32.11 -18.31
C LEU A 11 -9.65 31.68 -19.72
N LEU A 12 -9.34 32.47 -20.76
CA LEU A 12 -9.78 32.20 -22.13
C LEU A 12 -8.67 32.48 -23.15
N ILE A 13 -7.55 31.77 -23.01
CA ILE A 13 -6.66 31.48 -24.15
C ILE A 13 -6.60 29.96 -24.29
N VAL A 14 -7.79 29.40 -24.48
CA VAL A 14 -8.00 28.13 -25.17
C VAL A 14 -8.26 28.51 -26.63
N LEU A 15 -7.64 27.78 -27.56
CA LEU A 15 -7.76 27.89 -29.03
C LEU A 15 -6.90 28.97 -29.72
N THR A 16 -5.67 28.58 -30.07
CA THR A 16 -5.19 28.80 -31.45
C THR A 16 -4.07 27.80 -31.80
N PHE A 17 -4.33 27.08 -32.89
CA PHE A 17 -3.50 26.08 -33.57
C PHE A 17 -2.06 26.54 -33.82
N VAL A 18 -1.11 25.61 -33.67
CA VAL A 18 -0.11 25.32 -34.73
C VAL A 18 0.15 23.81 -34.74
N PHE A 19 -0.37 23.14 -35.78
CA PHE A 19 0.11 21.84 -36.22
C PHE A 19 1.53 22.02 -36.78
N VAL A 20 2.53 21.45 -36.11
CA VAL A 20 3.82 21.11 -36.73
C VAL A 20 4.03 19.62 -36.55
N THR A 21 4.03 18.92 -37.68
CA THR A 21 4.34 17.49 -37.84
C THR A 21 5.75 17.19 -37.34
N GLY A 22 5.83 16.58 -36.16
CA GLY A 22 6.92 15.72 -35.74
C GLY A 22 6.30 14.40 -35.27
N CYS A 23 6.94 13.27 -35.55
CA CYS A 23 6.57 11.96 -35.01
C CYS A 23 6.69 11.99 -33.47
N GLY A 24 5.68 12.51 -32.77
CA GLY A 24 5.69 12.74 -31.33
C GLY A 24 4.35 12.38 -30.71
N GLN A 25 4.38 12.02 -29.42
CA GLN A 25 3.19 11.65 -28.65
C GLN A 25 2.10 12.72 -28.71
N SER A 26 0.84 12.28 -28.79
CA SER A 26 -0.33 13.17 -28.70
C SER A 26 -0.43 13.83 -27.32
N ALA A 27 -1.18 14.94 -27.21
CA ALA A 27 -1.42 15.60 -25.93
C ALA A 27 -2.05 14.64 -24.89
N GLU A 28 -3.02 13.82 -25.33
CA GLU A 28 -3.64 12.79 -24.49
C GLU A 28 -2.64 11.74 -23.99
N GLN A 29 -1.68 11.33 -24.85
CA GLN A 29 -0.62 10.39 -24.44
C GLN A 29 0.31 10.98 -23.40
N LYS A 30 0.66 12.27 -23.52
CA LYS A 30 1.48 12.97 -22.53
C LYS A 30 0.76 13.11 -21.18
N THR A 31 -0.52 13.42 -21.20
CA THR A 31 -1.35 13.48 -19.98
C THR A 31 -1.42 12.12 -19.30
N LEU A 32 -1.80 11.08 -20.04
CA LEU A 32 -1.88 9.71 -19.50
C LEU A 32 -0.52 9.22 -18.99
N GLN A 33 0.57 9.53 -19.69
CA GLN A 33 1.92 9.21 -19.23
C GLN A 33 2.28 9.92 -17.91
N ALA A 34 1.92 11.20 -17.76
CA ALA A 34 2.14 11.94 -16.53
C ALA A 34 1.33 11.35 -15.36
N GLU A 35 0.07 10.98 -15.59
CA GLU A 35 -0.80 10.34 -14.61
C GLU A 35 -0.25 8.98 -14.15
N ILE A 36 0.16 8.13 -15.11
CA ILE A 36 0.76 6.83 -14.80
C ILE A 36 2.08 7.01 -14.04
N ASN A 37 2.94 7.95 -14.43
CA ASN A 37 4.19 8.24 -13.71
C ASN A 37 3.94 8.70 -12.26
N ALA A 38 2.97 9.58 -12.06
CA ALA A 38 2.58 10.02 -10.71
C ALA A 38 2.10 8.84 -9.85
N SER A 39 1.27 7.96 -10.43
CA SER A 39 0.77 6.78 -9.75
C SER A 39 1.86 5.76 -9.45
N ILE A 40 2.78 5.49 -10.37
CA ILE A 40 3.95 4.62 -10.13
C ILE A 40 4.73 5.12 -8.92
N LYS A 41 4.97 6.44 -8.83
CA LYS A 41 5.68 7.02 -7.69
C LYS A 41 4.91 6.83 -6.37
N GLN A 42 3.60 7.09 -6.37
CA GLN A 42 2.76 6.87 -5.18
C GLN A 42 2.78 5.41 -4.74
N ILE A 43 2.67 4.47 -5.69
CA ILE A 43 2.70 3.03 -5.43
C ILE A 43 4.07 2.60 -4.90
N ASP A 44 5.16 3.17 -5.40
CA ASP A 44 6.52 2.90 -4.90
C ASP A 44 6.68 3.32 -3.43
N GLU A 45 6.22 4.54 -3.09
CA GLU A 45 6.23 5.05 -1.72
C GLU A 45 5.37 4.16 -0.78
N GLN A 46 4.17 3.77 -1.24
CA GLN A 46 3.31 2.84 -0.50
C GLN A 46 3.94 1.46 -0.33
N LEU A 47 4.55 0.90 -1.38
CA LEU A 47 5.25 -0.38 -1.32
C LEU A 47 6.40 -0.36 -0.31
N LEU A 48 7.14 0.75 -0.26
CA LEU A 48 8.24 0.91 0.68
C LEU A 48 7.71 0.91 2.13
N SER A 49 6.62 1.64 2.38
CA SER A 49 5.93 1.64 3.68
C SER A 49 5.38 0.27 4.07
N LEU A 50 4.68 -0.42 3.15
CA LEU A 50 4.15 -1.75 3.39
C LEU A 50 5.27 -2.76 3.67
N LYS A 51 6.37 -2.76 2.90
CA LYS A 51 7.51 -3.66 3.13
C LYS A 51 8.18 -3.42 4.48
N GLN A 52 8.27 -2.16 4.92
CA GLN A 52 8.79 -1.84 6.24
C GLN A 52 7.89 -2.40 7.35
N THR A 53 6.57 -2.25 7.19
CA THR A 53 5.58 -2.80 8.12
C THR A 53 5.60 -4.33 8.13
N GLU A 54 5.63 -4.97 6.95
CA GLU A 54 5.74 -6.43 6.81
C GLU A 54 6.94 -6.99 7.57
N LYS A 55 8.09 -6.29 7.51
CA LYS A 55 9.29 -6.65 8.26
C LYS A 55 9.07 -6.55 9.77
N GLY A 56 8.41 -5.49 10.24
CA GLY A 56 8.05 -5.30 11.65
C GLY A 56 7.11 -6.40 12.14
N LEU A 57 6.03 -6.65 11.41
CA LEU A 57 5.05 -7.71 11.70
C LEU A 57 5.73 -9.10 11.75
N SER A 58 6.63 -9.38 10.81
CA SER A 58 7.38 -10.65 10.80
C SER A 58 8.32 -10.79 12.01
N ALA A 59 8.95 -9.69 12.45
CA ALA A 59 9.79 -9.70 13.64
C ALA A 59 8.97 -9.95 14.92
N ASP A 60 7.79 -9.33 15.02
CA ASP A 60 6.86 -9.55 16.14
C ASP A 60 6.35 -11.00 16.16
N GLN A 61 6.00 -11.57 15.00
CA GLN A 61 5.62 -12.98 14.90
C GLN A 61 6.74 -13.90 15.40
N ALA A 62 7.98 -13.65 15.03
CA ALA A 62 9.12 -14.44 15.50
C ALA A 62 9.30 -14.33 17.02
N ALA A 63 9.07 -13.14 17.60
CA ALA A 63 9.09 -12.94 19.05
C ALA A 63 7.96 -13.72 19.74
N PHE A 64 6.74 -13.70 19.19
CA PHE A 64 5.59 -14.44 19.72
C PHE A 64 5.80 -15.96 19.66
N GLU A 65 6.35 -16.48 18.57
CA GLU A 65 6.72 -17.89 18.47
C GLU A 65 7.81 -18.29 19.47
N ALA A 66 8.76 -17.40 19.77
CA ALA A 66 9.77 -17.64 20.80
C ALA A 66 9.15 -17.72 22.20
N ILE A 67 8.17 -16.85 22.52
CA ILE A 67 7.41 -16.90 23.77
C ILE A 67 6.61 -18.21 23.84
N GLN A 68 5.91 -18.58 22.77
CA GLN A 68 5.16 -19.83 22.66
C GLN A 68 6.04 -21.06 22.96
N LYS A 69 7.26 -21.09 22.43
CA LYS A 69 8.23 -22.17 22.69
C LYS A 69 8.67 -22.23 24.14
N ARG A 70 8.80 -21.09 24.83
CA ARG A 70 9.21 -21.03 26.25
C ARG A 70 8.09 -21.45 27.20
N VAL A 71 6.87 -20.99 26.96
CA VAL A 71 5.69 -21.30 27.78
C VAL A 71 5.19 -22.72 27.53
N GLY A 72 5.45 -23.26 26.33
CA GLY A 72 5.02 -24.58 25.92
C GLY A 72 3.63 -24.55 25.27
N LYS A 73 3.35 -25.55 24.43
CA LYS A 73 2.11 -25.62 23.63
C LYS A 73 0.87 -25.97 24.46
N SER A 74 0.97 -26.13 25.78
CA SER A 74 -0.18 -26.39 26.65
C SER A 74 -1.06 -25.16 26.87
N ASP A 75 -0.54 -23.94 26.65
CA ASP A 75 -1.36 -22.74 26.77
C ASP A 75 -2.16 -22.47 25.50
N SER A 76 -3.44 -22.85 25.54
CA SER A 76 -4.36 -22.71 24.41
C SER A 76 -4.61 -21.26 23.98
N LEU A 77 -4.56 -20.29 24.90
CA LEU A 77 -4.85 -18.89 24.60
C LEU A 77 -3.65 -18.22 23.91
N LEU A 78 -2.45 -18.42 24.43
CA LEU A 78 -1.21 -17.95 23.80
C LEU A 78 -1.06 -18.56 22.41
N ASN A 79 -1.29 -19.86 22.26
CA ASN A 79 -1.22 -20.53 20.97
C ASN A 79 -2.21 -19.95 19.95
N ALA A 80 -3.46 -19.70 20.36
CA ALA A 80 -4.47 -19.13 19.49
C ALA A 80 -4.06 -17.73 18.99
N GLN A 81 -3.54 -16.87 19.88
CA GLN A 81 -3.09 -15.53 19.53
C GLN A 81 -1.88 -15.54 18.59
N VAL A 82 -0.92 -16.43 18.82
CA VAL A 82 0.26 -16.59 17.94
C VAL A 82 -0.15 -17.09 16.55
N GLN A 83 -1.13 -18.00 16.47
CA GLN A 83 -1.66 -18.49 15.18
C GLN A 83 -2.49 -17.42 14.45
N GLU A 84 -3.32 -16.66 15.18
CA GLU A 84 -4.08 -15.53 14.65
C GLU A 84 -3.13 -14.50 14.03
N HIS A 85 -2.06 -14.15 14.75
CA HIS A 85 -1.03 -13.24 14.25
C HIS A 85 -0.30 -13.78 13.02
N ALA A 86 0.03 -15.07 12.99
CA ALA A 86 0.66 -15.71 11.82
C ALA A 86 -0.21 -15.60 10.55
N GLY A 87 -1.53 -15.79 10.69
CA GLY A 87 -2.48 -15.62 9.59
C GLY A 87 -2.49 -14.19 9.07
N LEU A 88 -2.47 -13.23 9.99
CA LEU A 88 -2.39 -11.80 9.72
C LEU A 88 -1.13 -11.42 8.92
N VAL A 89 0.04 -11.86 9.37
CA VAL A 89 1.32 -11.62 8.66
C VAL A 89 1.26 -12.18 7.23
N LYS A 90 0.66 -13.37 7.05
CA LYS A 90 0.50 -13.99 5.74
C LYS A 90 -0.43 -13.18 4.83
N GLU A 91 -1.56 -12.70 5.34
CA GLU A 91 -2.48 -11.85 4.58
C GLU A 91 -1.83 -10.52 4.21
N TYR A 92 -1.10 -9.91 5.14
CA TYR A 92 -0.38 -8.65 4.90
C TYR A 92 0.65 -8.80 3.77
N LYS A 93 1.48 -9.84 3.86
CA LYS A 93 2.48 -10.17 2.84
C LYS A 93 1.85 -10.39 1.46
N LYS A 94 0.71 -11.10 1.40
CA LYS A 94 -0.04 -11.28 0.16
C LYS A 94 -0.46 -9.95 -0.45
N GLY A 95 -0.95 -9.00 0.36
CA GLY A 95 -1.27 -7.65 -0.09
C GLY A 95 -0.05 -6.91 -0.67
N THR A 96 1.10 -7.00 -0.01
CA THR A 96 2.36 -6.41 -0.49
C THR A 96 2.83 -7.03 -1.82
N GLU A 97 2.69 -8.34 -2.00
CA GLU A 97 2.99 -9.05 -3.25
C GLU A 97 2.03 -8.65 -4.39
N GLU A 98 0.73 -8.51 -4.10
CA GLU A 98 -0.27 -8.03 -5.06
C GLU A 98 0.07 -6.61 -5.53
N LEU A 99 0.39 -5.69 -4.61
CA LEU A 99 0.78 -4.32 -4.97
C LEU A 99 2.10 -4.28 -5.76
N THR A 100 3.05 -5.16 -5.44
CA THR A 100 4.30 -5.31 -6.20
C THR A 100 4.01 -5.73 -7.64
N THR A 101 3.05 -6.64 -7.84
CA THR A 101 2.61 -7.08 -9.17
C THR A 101 1.97 -5.95 -9.96
N VAL A 102 1.14 -5.13 -9.30
CA VAL A 102 0.55 -3.92 -9.92
C VAL A 102 1.64 -2.94 -10.35
N PHE A 103 2.60 -2.64 -9.46
CA PHE A 103 3.73 -1.77 -9.77
C PHE A 103 4.52 -2.25 -10.99
N ASN A 104 4.84 -3.54 -11.05
CA ASN A 104 5.58 -4.13 -12.18
C ASN A 104 4.77 -4.10 -13.49
N THR A 105 3.44 -4.13 -13.40
CA THR A 105 2.54 -4.04 -14.57
C THR A 105 2.46 -2.60 -15.10
N LEU A 106 2.39 -1.62 -14.20
CA LEU A 106 2.29 -0.20 -14.57
C LEU A 106 3.63 0.41 -15.00
N SER A 107 4.73 0.06 -14.33
CA SER A 107 6.06 0.62 -14.58
C SER A 107 6.50 0.70 -16.05
N PRO A 108 6.22 -0.29 -16.93
CA PRO A 108 6.59 -0.20 -18.35
C PRO A 108 5.59 0.58 -19.22
N LEU A 109 4.38 0.91 -18.74
CA LEU A 109 3.35 1.58 -19.55
C LEU A 109 3.76 2.99 -20.04
N PRO A 110 4.44 3.84 -19.24
CA PRO A 110 4.91 5.15 -19.70
C PRO A 110 5.82 5.06 -20.93
N ASP A 111 6.65 4.04 -21.04
CA ASP A 111 7.54 3.83 -22.19
C ASP A 111 6.79 3.24 -23.38
N LYS A 112 5.85 2.30 -23.15
CA LYS A 112 4.96 1.78 -24.21
C LYS A 112 4.09 2.88 -24.83
N LEU A 113 3.69 3.89 -24.05
CA LEU A 113 2.99 5.07 -24.55
C LEU A 113 3.83 5.89 -25.52
N LYS A 114 5.17 5.86 -25.43
CA LYS A 114 6.07 6.56 -26.37
C LYS A 114 6.13 5.84 -27.72
N GLU A 115 5.93 4.52 -27.73
CA GLU A 115 5.87 3.68 -28.93
C GLU A 115 4.46 3.62 -29.57
N SER A 116 3.77 4.77 -29.59
CA SER A 116 2.33 5.03 -29.85
C SER A 116 1.60 4.26 -30.97
N TRP A 117 2.33 3.55 -31.83
CA TRP A 117 1.88 2.82 -33.00
C TRP A 117 1.69 1.32 -32.73
N LYS A 118 2.26 0.77 -31.66
CA LYS A 118 2.20 -0.67 -31.33
C LYS A 118 1.13 -1.05 -30.30
N PHE A 119 0.61 -0.09 -29.55
CA PHE A 119 -0.22 -0.38 -28.37
C PHE A 119 -1.48 0.49 -28.30
N SER A 120 -2.61 -0.12 -27.93
CA SER A 120 -3.91 0.55 -27.81
C SER A 120 -3.97 1.43 -26.55
N MET A 121 -4.24 2.72 -26.72
CA MET A 121 -4.41 3.67 -25.62
C MET A 121 -5.59 3.30 -24.70
N SER A 122 -6.66 2.73 -25.26
CA SER A 122 -7.82 2.26 -24.48
C SER A 122 -7.44 1.14 -23.51
N LEU A 123 -6.59 0.18 -23.96
CA LEU A 123 -6.14 -0.92 -23.10
C LEU A 123 -5.24 -0.40 -21.98
N MET A 124 -4.33 0.52 -22.28
CA MET A 124 -3.48 1.11 -21.24
C MET A 124 -4.27 1.89 -20.19
N LYS A 125 -5.33 2.58 -20.60
CA LYS A 125 -6.22 3.28 -19.67
C LYS A 125 -7.00 2.29 -18.79
N GLU A 126 -7.47 1.18 -19.36
CA GLU A 126 -8.13 0.12 -18.59
C GLU A 126 -7.18 -0.52 -17.58
N ASP A 127 -5.95 -0.87 -18.00
CA ASP A 127 -4.91 -1.41 -17.11
C ASP A 127 -4.58 -0.41 -15.98
N TYR A 128 -4.54 0.88 -16.29
CA TYR A 128 -4.30 1.94 -15.32
C TYR A 128 -5.42 2.07 -14.28
N GLU A 129 -6.69 2.08 -14.69
CA GLU A 129 -7.82 2.18 -13.75
C GLU A 129 -7.94 0.93 -12.87
N LYS A 130 -7.77 -0.27 -13.44
CA LYS A 130 -7.74 -1.53 -12.66
C LYS A 130 -6.61 -1.52 -11.63
N ALA A 131 -5.45 -0.98 -12.00
CA ALA A 131 -4.34 -0.86 -11.08
C ALA A 131 -4.66 0.08 -9.92
N LYS A 132 -5.28 1.24 -10.17
CA LYS A 132 -5.71 2.16 -9.10
C LYS A 132 -6.70 1.53 -8.14
N GLU A 133 -7.72 0.86 -8.64
CA GLU A 133 -8.68 0.15 -7.80
C GLU A 133 -8.00 -0.89 -6.90
N LYS A 134 -7.03 -1.62 -7.46
CA LYS A 134 -6.25 -2.62 -6.72
C LYS A 134 -5.37 -1.99 -5.63
N VAL A 135 -4.77 -0.83 -5.91
CA VAL A 135 -3.96 -0.07 -4.95
C VAL A 135 -4.82 0.37 -3.76
N ASP A 136 -5.98 0.96 -4.02
CA ASP A 136 -6.90 1.43 -2.98
C ASP A 136 -7.40 0.26 -2.11
N GLN A 137 -7.72 -0.88 -2.75
CA GLN A 137 -8.13 -2.08 -2.05
C GLN A 137 -7.03 -2.64 -1.13
N VAL A 138 -5.78 -2.69 -1.61
CA VAL A 138 -4.65 -3.19 -0.81
C VAL A 138 -4.36 -2.24 0.36
N ALA A 139 -4.41 -0.93 0.14
CA ALA A 139 -4.19 0.06 1.19
C ALA A 139 -5.24 -0.06 2.31
N ALA A 140 -6.53 -0.10 1.96
CA ALA A 140 -7.60 -0.26 2.94
C ALA A 140 -7.49 -1.58 3.72
N ASN A 141 -7.15 -2.68 3.05
CA ASN A 141 -6.93 -3.96 3.72
C ASN A 141 -5.71 -3.91 4.65
N ALA A 142 -4.61 -3.27 4.24
CA ALA A 142 -3.40 -3.16 5.05
C ALA A 142 -3.65 -2.39 6.35
N GLU A 143 -4.43 -1.31 6.32
CA GLU A 143 -4.83 -0.56 7.52
C GLU A 143 -5.59 -1.45 8.52
N VAL A 144 -6.61 -2.17 8.06
CA VAL A 144 -7.38 -3.10 8.89
C VAL A 144 -6.51 -4.20 9.50
N LEU A 145 -5.53 -4.71 8.74
CA LEU A 145 -4.60 -5.73 9.24
C LEU A 145 -3.67 -5.19 10.32
N VAL A 146 -3.19 -3.95 10.19
CA VAL A 146 -2.37 -3.29 11.23
C VAL A 146 -3.18 -3.08 12.51
N GLU A 147 -4.42 -2.63 12.43
CA GLU A 147 -5.27 -2.48 13.62
C GLU A 147 -5.48 -3.81 14.36
N LYS A 148 -5.71 -4.90 13.61
CA LYS A 148 -5.83 -6.24 14.21
C LYS A 148 -4.50 -6.71 14.82
N HIS A 149 -3.37 -6.41 14.19
CA HIS A 149 -2.05 -6.68 14.77
C HIS A 149 -1.89 -6.00 16.13
N ASP A 150 -2.20 -4.70 16.22
CA ASP A 150 -2.09 -3.94 17.47
C ASP A 150 -3.00 -4.51 18.56
N ALA A 151 -4.22 -4.93 18.21
CA ALA A 151 -5.12 -5.61 19.13
C ALA A 151 -4.54 -6.95 19.65
N ILE A 152 -3.83 -7.71 18.81
CA ILE A 152 -3.15 -8.93 19.25
C ILE A 152 -1.96 -8.61 20.15
N LYS A 153 -1.15 -7.58 19.84
CA LYS A 153 -0.07 -7.15 20.73
C LYS A 153 -0.60 -6.78 22.12
N GLU A 154 -1.72 -6.05 22.17
CA GLU A 154 -2.32 -5.65 23.44
C GLU A 154 -2.80 -6.88 24.24
N LYS A 155 -3.46 -7.84 23.59
CA LYS A 155 -3.87 -9.10 24.23
C LYS A 155 -2.68 -9.89 24.76
N LEU A 156 -1.59 -10.00 24.00
CA LEU A 156 -0.38 -10.69 24.40
C LEU A 156 0.34 -10.00 25.57
N SER A 157 0.38 -8.67 25.55
CA SER A 157 0.94 -7.86 26.64
C SER A 157 0.16 -8.07 27.95
N LYS A 158 -1.18 -7.99 27.90
CA LYS A 158 -2.04 -8.27 29.05
C LYS A 158 -1.87 -9.68 29.59
N TYR A 159 -1.75 -10.66 28.69
CA TYR A 159 -1.50 -12.05 29.06
C TYR A 159 -0.15 -12.21 29.80
N GLN A 160 0.92 -11.57 29.31
CA GLN A 160 2.21 -11.58 29.98
C GLN A 160 2.16 -10.93 31.37
N GLN A 161 1.50 -9.76 31.48
CA GLN A 161 1.31 -9.06 32.75
C GLN A 161 0.58 -9.94 33.76
N ALA A 162 -0.52 -10.57 33.36
CA ALA A 162 -1.30 -11.47 34.21
C ALA A 162 -0.47 -12.68 34.69
N GLN A 163 0.43 -13.22 33.86
CA GLN A 163 1.34 -14.28 34.29
C GLN A 163 2.39 -13.80 35.30
N SER A 164 2.94 -12.60 35.13
CA SER A 164 3.87 -12.01 36.09
C SER A 164 3.21 -11.63 37.42
N GLU A 165 1.94 -11.22 37.41
CA GLU A 165 1.17 -10.89 38.62
C GLU A 165 0.62 -12.12 39.34
N ALA A 166 0.41 -13.25 38.64
CA ALA A 166 0.07 -14.54 39.25
C ALA A 166 1.28 -15.26 39.89
N ALA A 167 2.49 -14.68 39.78
CA ALA A 167 3.74 -15.25 40.28
C ALA A 167 4.25 -14.72 41.66
N PRO A 168 3.42 -14.39 42.67
CA PRO A 168 3.90 -14.33 44.05
C PRO A 168 3.32 -15.44 44.93
N ALA A 169 4.17 -15.97 45.82
CA ALA A 169 3.92 -16.91 46.93
C ALA A 169 4.25 -18.41 46.76
N ALA A 170 5.34 -18.77 46.06
CA ALA A 170 5.97 -20.09 46.21
C ALA A 170 7.44 -19.99 46.65
N GLN A 171 7.72 -19.13 47.64
CA GLN A 171 8.96 -19.13 48.41
C GLN A 171 8.61 -18.73 49.85
N GLN A 172 8.14 -19.69 50.64
CA GLN A 172 8.23 -19.69 52.11
C GLN A 172 8.84 -21.02 52.53
#